data_AF-Q230W4-F1
#
_entry.id   AF-Q230W4-F1
#
_cell.length_a   1.000
_cell.length_b   1.000
_cell.length_c   1.000
_cell.angle_alpha   90.00
_cell.angle_beta   90.00
_cell.angle_gamma   90.00
#
_symmetry.space_group_name_H-M   'P 1'
#
loop_
_entity.id
_entity.type
_entity.pdbx_description
1 polymer ?
#
loop_
_entity_poly.entity_id
_entity_poly.type
_entity_poly.pdbx_seq_one_letter_code
_entity_poly.pdbx_strand_id
1 'polypeptide(L)'
;MLQTIYSYNQLEKITAQANELEALMINFIKYPLKSKEILTLSEQITKFSVLKELYINFQECLIGSDGVHSLMHFLNGMPGLENISINLMFNKIRQEGVQELVQGLNKCENLRKLMINISDNQIGSEGIKIFTSNFIPCRKIENLSINLENNQILQSNISGLTKILNGIEQCLNLQSLNLNLANNQLAEIGAQSISTTLQNCPNLISLSLNLWFNKIKSIGARHLAQGIQYCFKLQTLFLNLEYNQLEDEGVLQISDSFKSLCFLTKLTLLLWGNQIKFNGISVLSQAISKLKILKSLNLGFEENEICREGSKQLSQAIKKNTELQFLQLNFWFSTFDEYSCQEISKGFKYCQNLVSICISLNNNKIRQEGVKSIVDGLIECKSLDQLNLNIEGNGVGVEGVLELLRLFQNLYSLRDVCLNLGLNQIGEQGCAVLSEALQHLKYLKKLQLKLQGNSIKETGVKIIQLGINNLETISILNLNLYNNEIGCKGVYNFCQGLKYNNKLKQLNIDLRWNQISSEYITKVKHVLRKIKRLVILQSYI
;
A
#
# COMPACT_ATOMS: atom_id res chain seq x y z
N MET A 1 22.24 -17.27 8.79
CA MET A 1 22.35 -15.91 8.21
C MET A 1 21.89 -16.00 6.76
N LEU A 2 20.96 -15.16 6.30
CA LEU A 2 20.50 -15.20 4.90
C LEU A 2 21.62 -14.70 3.98
N GLN A 3 21.96 -15.48 2.96
CA GLN A 3 22.94 -15.08 1.95
C GLN A 3 22.24 -14.74 0.63
N THR A 4 22.58 -13.58 0.06
CA THR A 4 21.97 -13.11 -1.20
C THR A 4 22.97 -13.13 -2.34
N ILE A 5 22.54 -13.68 -3.48
CA ILE A 5 23.33 -13.84 -4.69
C ILE A 5 22.69 -13.04 -5.82
N TYR A 6 23.54 -12.33 -6.56
CA TYR A 6 23.20 -11.52 -7.72
C TYR A 6 23.95 -11.96 -8.99
N SER A 7 24.86 -12.94 -8.91
CA SER A 7 25.49 -13.54 -10.09
C SER A 7 25.92 -15.01 -9.87
N TYR A 8 26.15 -15.74 -10.98
CA TYR A 8 26.67 -17.12 -10.95
C TYR A 8 27.97 -17.27 -10.16
N ASN A 9 28.92 -16.35 -10.37
CA ASN A 9 30.22 -16.39 -9.69
C ASN A 9 30.10 -16.26 -8.17
N GLN A 10 29.04 -15.62 -7.68
CA GLN A 10 28.78 -15.56 -6.24
C GLN A 10 28.24 -16.90 -5.72
N LEU A 11 27.41 -17.61 -6.49
CA LEU A 11 26.90 -18.92 -6.09
C LEU A 11 28.02 -19.94 -5.92
N GLU A 12 28.93 -20.05 -6.90
CA GLU A 12 30.05 -20.99 -6.84
C GLU A 12 30.95 -20.75 -5.62
N LYS A 13 31.21 -19.48 -5.28
CA LYS A 13 32.04 -19.12 -4.12
C LYS A 13 31.42 -19.57 -2.80
N ILE A 14 30.10 -19.55 -2.70
CA ILE A 14 29.41 -19.87 -1.45
C ILE A 14 29.05 -21.36 -1.34
N THR A 15 29.15 -22.12 -2.44
CA THR A 15 28.94 -23.57 -2.43
C THR A 15 29.92 -24.28 -1.48
N ALA A 16 31.10 -23.71 -1.22
CA ALA A 16 32.04 -24.21 -0.22
C ALA A 16 31.46 -24.22 1.21
N GLN A 17 30.44 -23.39 1.48
CA GLN A 17 29.74 -23.26 2.76
C GLN A 17 28.35 -23.95 2.73
N ALA A 18 28.07 -24.77 1.72
CA ALA A 18 26.72 -25.29 1.47
C ALA A 18 26.12 -26.13 2.61
N ASN A 19 26.97 -26.73 3.45
CA ASN A 19 26.54 -27.52 4.61
C ASN A 19 26.22 -26.70 5.86
N GLU A 20 26.44 -25.38 5.84
CA GLU A 20 26.21 -24.47 6.97
C GLU A 20 25.11 -23.45 6.71
N LEU A 21 24.67 -23.31 5.45
CA LEU A 21 23.73 -22.27 5.04
C LEU A 21 22.28 -22.76 5.05
N GLU A 22 21.51 -22.34 6.05
CA GLU A 22 20.08 -22.68 6.16
C GLU A 22 19.16 -21.77 5.34
N ALA A 23 19.64 -20.63 4.84
CA ALA A 23 18.81 -19.66 4.11
C ALA A 23 19.56 -19.00 2.94
N LEU A 24 18.96 -19.06 1.75
CA LEU A 24 19.55 -18.60 0.49
C LEU A 24 18.57 -17.75 -0.33
N MET A 25 19.04 -16.60 -0.82
CA MET A 25 18.33 -15.76 -1.78
C MET A 25 19.11 -15.65 -3.08
N ILE A 26 18.43 -15.89 -4.19
CA ILE A 26 18.95 -15.73 -5.55
C ILE A 26 18.12 -14.65 -6.24
N ASN A 27 18.77 -13.57 -6.65
CA ASN A 27 18.09 -12.38 -7.15
C ASN A 27 18.71 -11.90 -8.47
N PHE A 28 18.07 -12.29 -9.57
CA PHE A 28 18.50 -11.97 -10.94
C PHE A 28 17.49 -11.07 -11.67
N ILE A 29 16.72 -10.24 -10.96
CA ILE A 29 15.69 -9.34 -11.56
C ILE A 29 16.22 -8.68 -12.84
N LYS A 30 15.42 -8.77 -13.93
CA LYS A 30 15.70 -8.18 -15.25
C LYS A 30 16.95 -8.70 -15.95
N TYR A 31 17.62 -9.70 -15.39
CA TYR A 31 18.73 -10.38 -16.06
C TYR A 31 18.16 -11.52 -16.90
N PRO A 32 18.33 -11.50 -18.24
CA PRO A 32 17.86 -12.59 -19.09
C PRO A 32 18.56 -13.90 -18.73
N LEU A 33 17.81 -14.96 -18.46
CA LEU A 33 18.34 -16.27 -18.10
C LEU A 33 17.91 -17.30 -19.14
N LYS A 34 18.88 -17.97 -19.76
CA LYS A 34 18.62 -19.10 -20.65
C LYS A 34 18.37 -20.37 -19.82
N SER A 35 17.55 -21.28 -20.33
CA SER A 35 17.21 -22.54 -19.63
C SER A 35 18.43 -23.34 -19.18
N LYS A 36 19.51 -23.38 -19.99
CA LYS A 36 20.77 -24.04 -19.61
C LYS A 36 21.44 -23.41 -18.38
N GLU A 37 21.43 -22.08 -18.30
CA GLU A 37 22.02 -21.36 -17.16
C GLU A 37 21.21 -21.61 -15.90
N ILE A 38 19.86 -21.62 -16.03
CA ILE A 38 18.95 -21.98 -14.94
C ILE A 38 19.17 -23.42 -14.49
N LEU A 39 19.38 -24.36 -15.41
CA LEU A 39 19.68 -25.75 -15.05
C LEU A 39 20.98 -25.86 -14.25
N THR A 40 22.05 -25.20 -14.70
CA THR A 40 23.32 -25.17 -13.95
C THR A 40 23.14 -24.53 -12.58
N LEU A 41 22.32 -23.48 -12.48
CA LEU A 41 21.97 -22.88 -11.20
C LEU A 41 21.26 -23.89 -10.29
N SER A 42 20.23 -24.57 -10.81
CA SER A 42 19.45 -25.59 -10.11
C SER A 42 20.36 -26.70 -9.56
N GLU A 43 21.31 -27.19 -10.35
CA GLU A 43 22.29 -28.20 -9.93
C GLU A 43 23.24 -27.73 -8.83
N GLN A 44 23.54 -26.44 -8.75
CA GLN A 44 24.36 -25.89 -7.67
C GLN A 44 23.54 -25.71 -6.39
N ILE A 45 22.26 -25.36 -6.49
CA ILE A 45 21.35 -25.20 -5.34
C ILE A 45 21.15 -26.53 -4.60
N THR A 46 21.09 -27.67 -5.30
CA THR A 46 20.91 -28.97 -4.64
C THR A 46 22.06 -29.37 -3.72
N LYS A 47 23.22 -28.71 -3.81
CA LYS A 47 24.36 -28.94 -2.90
C LYS A 47 24.12 -28.41 -1.49
N PHE A 48 23.16 -27.49 -1.31
CA PHE A 48 22.80 -26.90 -0.02
C PHE A 48 21.84 -27.82 0.74
N SER A 49 22.36 -28.95 1.22
CA SER A 49 21.56 -30.04 1.83
C SER A 49 20.84 -29.66 3.13
N VAL A 50 21.31 -28.63 3.84
CA VAL A 50 20.72 -28.13 5.10
C VAL A 50 19.77 -26.95 4.89
N LEU A 51 19.49 -26.58 3.64
CA LEU A 51 18.70 -25.40 3.32
C LEU A 51 17.25 -25.58 3.79
N LYS A 52 16.79 -24.65 4.63
CA LYS A 52 15.40 -24.56 5.10
C LYS A 52 14.62 -23.46 4.40
N GLU A 53 15.32 -22.39 3.99
CA GLU A 53 14.72 -21.23 3.35
C GLU A 53 15.33 -20.93 2.00
N LEU A 54 14.49 -20.83 0.96
CA LEU A 54 14.90 -20.51 -0.39
C LEU A 54 14.05 -19.39 -0.98
N TYR A 55 14.73 -18.33 -1.43
CA TYR A 55 14.11 -17.19 -2.09
C TYR A 55 14.67 -17.05 -3.50
N ILE A 56 13.84 -17.20 -4.52
CA ILE A 56 14.20 -17.04 -5.92
C ILE A 56 13.45 -15.83 -6.47
N ASN A 57 14.18 -14.87 -7.01
CA ASN A 57 13.63 -13.71 -7.66
C ASN A 57 14.15 -13.55 -9.08
N PHE A 58 13.37 -14.07 -10.02
CA PHE A 58 13.61 -14.02 -11.46
C PHE A 58 12.57 -13.15 -12.17
N GLN A 59 12.13 -12.07 -11.54
CA GLN A 59 11.22 -11.13 -12.20
C GLN A 59 11.81 -10.62 -13.51
N GLU A 60 11.03 -10.67 -14.59
CA GLU A 60 11.40 -10.12 -15.90
C GLU A 60 12.70 -10.72 -16.48
N CYS A 61 12.96 -12.01 -16.23
CA CYS A 61 14.17 -12.73 -16.67
C CYS A 61 14.01 -13.49 -17.99
N LEU A 62 12.82 -13.43 -18.62
CA LEU A 62 12.51 -14.09 -19.89
C LEU A 62 12.69 -15.61 -19.87
N ILE A 63 12.45 -16.27 -18.73
CA ILE A 63 12.76 -17.69 -18.56
C ILE A 63 11.85 -18.63 -19.37
N GLY A 64 10.61 -18.21 -19.68
CA GLY A 64 9.62 -19.06 -20.36
C GLY A 64 9.28 -20.35 -19.61
N SER A 65 8.55 -21.26 -20.26
CA SER A 65 8.19 -22.56 -19.68
C SER A 65 9.40 -23.46 -19.40
N ASP A 66 10.33 -23.52 -20.34
CA ASP A 66 11.51 -24.41 -20.27
C ASP A 66 12.48 -23.97 -19.17
N GLY A 67 12.56 -22.67 -18.92
CA GLY A 67 13.32 -22.14 -17.80
C GLY A 67 12.68 -22.51 -16.47
N VAL A 68 11.34 -22.54 -16.36
CA VAL A 68 10.67 -23.04 -15.15
C VAL A 68 10.88 -24.54 -14.97
N HIS A 69 10.80 -25.35 -16.03
CA HIS A 69 11.15 -26.76 -15.99
C HIS A 69 12.56 -26.96 -15.41
N SER A 70 13.53 -26.23 -15.96
CA SER A 70 14.93 -26.25 -15.52
C SER A 70 15.08 -25.79 -14.06
N LEU A 71 14.29 -24.80 -13.64
CA LEU A 71 14.27 -24.31 -12.27
C LEU A 71 13.75 -25.37 -11.31
N MET A 72 12.65 -26.04 -11.65
CA MET A 72 11.97 -26.95 -10.74
C MET A 72 12.73 -28.26 -10.52
N HIS A 73 13.67 -28.59 -11.39
CA HIS A 73 14.53 -29.76 -11.27
C HIS A 73 15.22 -29.88 -9.90
N PHE A 74 15.61 -28.77 -9.27
CA PHE A 74 16.31 -28.83 -7.98
C PHE A 74 15.43 -29.28 -6.81
N LEU A 75 14.10 -29.11 -6.88
CA LEU A 75 13.21 -29.35 -5.73
C LEU A 75 13.18 -30.83 -5.33
N ASN A 76 13.51 -31.73 -6.27
CA ASN A 76 13.70 -33.15 -5.98
C ASN A 76 14.82 -33.43 -4.96
N GLY A 77 15.83 -32.56 -4.87
CA GLY A 77 17.01 -32.74 -4.01
C GLY A 77 16.94 -32.05 -2.65
N MET A 78 15.83 -31.38 -2.31
CA MET A 78 15.73 -30.53 -1.12
C MET A 78 14.48 -30.80 -0.26
N PRO A 79 14.31 -32.01 0.28
CA PRO A 79 13.15 -32.35 1.12
C PRO A 79 13.11 -31.59 2.46
N GLY A 80 14.23 -30.99 2.88
CA GLY A 80 14.34 -30.21 4.12
C GLY A 80 13.77 -28.78 4.05
N LEU A 81 13.33 -28.32 2.86
CA LEU A 81 12.81 -26.97 2.72
C LEU A 81 11.50 -26.78 3.51
N GLU A 82 11.50 -25.74 4.32
CA GLU A 82 10.34 -25.30 5.12
C GLU A 82 9.73 -24.02 4.55
N ASN A 83 10.56 -23.15 3.97
CA ASN A 83 10.15 -21.83 3.49
C ASN A 83 10.62 -21.63 2.03
N ILE A 84 9.68 -21.50 1.11
CA ILE A 84 9.96 -21.21 -0.31
C ILE A 84 9.29 -19.91 -0.73
N SER A 85 10.04 -19.05 -1.42
CA SER A 85 9.55 -17.87 -2.10
C SER A 85 10.03 -17.87 -3.54
N ILE A 86 9.14 -17.89 -4.51
CA ILE A 86 9.47 -17.87 -5.94
C ILE A 86 8.76 -16.69 -6.59
N ASN A 87 9.52 -15.76 -7.16
CA ASN A 87 9.01 -14.66 -7.97
C ASN A 87 9.41 -14.84 -9.43
N LEU A 88 8.43 -15.19 -10.27
CA LEU A 88 8.53 -15.35 -11.72
C LEU A 88 7.66 -14.33 -12.46
N MET A 89 7.29 -13.22 -11.84
CA MET A 89 6.51 -12.14 -12.48
C MET A 89 7.12 -11.71 -13.83
N PHE A 90 6.28 -11.45 -14.84
CA PHE A 90 6.71 -11.02 -16.19
C PHE A 90 7.68 -11.96 -16.92
N ASN A 91 7.46 -13.29 -16.89
CA ASN A 91 8.35 -14.24 -17.56
C ASN A 91 7.76 -15.01 -18.74
N LYS A 92 6.48 -14.78 -19.07
CA LYS A 92 5.77 -15.52 -20.11
C LYS A 92 5.87 -17.04 -19.90
N ILE A 93 5.74 -17.50 -18.65
CA ILE A 93 5.83 -18.93 -18.33
C ILE A 93 4.69 -19.75 -18.96
N ARG A 94 3.56 -19.10 -19.28
CA ARG A 94 2.37 -19.70 -19.90
C ARG A 94 1.84 -20.91 -19.10
N GLN A 95 0.97 -21.71 -19.71
CA GLN A 95 0.38 -22.87 -19.06
C GLN A 95 1.40 -23.97 -18.72
N GLU A 96 2.38 -24.21 -19.59
CA GLU A 96 3.36 -25.28 -19.44
C GLU A 96 4.31 -25.00 -18.26
N GLY A 97 4.80 -23.77 -18.10
CA GLY A 97 5.66 -23.42 -16.98
C GLY A 97 4.95 -23.52 -15.63
N VAL A 98 3.65 -23.25 -15.58
CA VAL A 98 2.85 -23.47 -14.37
C VAL A 98 2.76 -24.95 -13.99
N GLN A 99 2.66 -25.84 -14.99
CA GLN A 99 2.68 -27.29 -14.76
C GLN A 99 3.94 -27.71 -14.01
N GLU A 100 5.08 -27.28 -14.53
CA GLU A 100 6.40 -27.61 -14.02
C GLU A 100 6.59 -27.07 -12.59
N LEU A 101 6.15 -25.83 -12.36
CA LEU A 101 6.17 -25.20 -11.04
C LEU A 101 5.41 -26.03 -10.01
N VAL A 102 4.19 -26.43 -10.33
CA VAL A 102 3.36 -27.23 -9.42
C VAL A 102 3.99 -28.61 -9.17
N GLN A 103 4.45 -29.29 -10.22
CA GLN A 103 5.08 -30.60 -10.10
C GLN A 103 6.32 -30.58 -9.22
N GLY A 104 7.16 -29.55 -9.34
CA GLY A 104 8.32 -29.36 -8.48
C GLY A 104 7.94 -29.09 -7.02
N LEU A 105 6.99 -28.18 -6.78
CA LEU A 105 6.57 -27.81 -5.42
C LEU A 105 5.97 -28.98 -4.63
N ASN A 106 5.28 -29.89 -5.30
CA ASN A 106 4.74 -31.11 -4.67
C ASN A 106 5.81 -32.01 -4.02
N LYS A 107 7.09 -31.83 -4.36
CA LYS A 107 8.20 -32.60 -3.80
C LYS A 107 8.65 -32.10 -2.43
N CYS A 108 8.20 -30.92 -2.02
CA CYS A 108 8.62 -30.27 -0.78
C CYS A 108 7.63 -30.55 0.36
N GLU A 109 7.70 -31.74 0.96
CA GLU A 109 6.71 -32.21 1.95
C GLU A 109 6.72 -31.45 3.29
N ASN A 110 7.78 -30.69 3.57
CA ASN A 110 8.00 -30.00 4.85
C ASN A 110 7.64 -28.51 4.83
N LEU A 111 7.05 -28.00 3.73
CA LEU A 111 6.74 -26.58 3.62
C LEU A 111 5.74 -26.11 4.69
N ARG A 112 6.16 -25.08 5.41
CA ARG A 112 5.36 -24.26 6.32
C ARG A 112 4.99 -22.92 5.69
N LYS A 113 5.88 -22.37 4.86
CA LYS A 113 5.66 -21.11 4.14
C LYS A 113 5.90 -21.27 2.66
N LEU A 114 4.90 -20.90 1.87
CA LEU A 114 4.99 -20.90 0.41
C LEU A 114 4.52 -19.56 -0.13
N MET A 115 5.40 -18.87 -0.85
CA MET A 115 5.10 -17.63 -1.55
C MET A 115 5.40 -17.79 -3.03
N ILE A 116 4.39 -17.64 -3.88
CA ILE A 116 4.52 -17.76 -5.33
C ILE A 116 3.99 -16.49 -5.95
N ASN A 117 4.82 -15.83 -6.75
CA ASN A 117 4.41 -14.73 -7.60
C ASN A 117 4.61 -15.11 -9.07
N ILE A 118 3.49 -15.34 -9.74
CA ILE A 118 3.41 -15.65 -11.17
C ILE A 118 2.48 -14.66 -11.87
N SER A 119 2.39 -13.42 -11.38
CA SER A 119 1.61 -12.37 -12.05
C SER A 119 2.17 -12.06 -13.45
N ASP A 120 1.31 -11.54 -14.33
CA ASP A 120 1.70 -11.06 -15.65
C ASP A 120 2.41 -12.11 -16.53
N ASN A 121 1.94 -13.35 -16.48
CA ASN A 121 2.60 -14.47 -17.13
C ASN A 121 1.82 -15.10 -18.28
N GLN A 122 0.68 -14.51 -18.64
CA GLN A 122 -0.18 -15.00 -19.72
C GLN A 122 -0.54 -16.49 -19.53
N ILE A 123 -0.78 -16.90 -18.28
CA ILE A 123 -1.12 -18.29 -17.94
C ILE A 123 -2.37 -18.72 -18.72
N GLY A 124 -3.30 -17.78 -18.93
CA GLY A 124 -4.55 -18.04 -19.63
C GLY A 124 -5.40 -19.06 -18.87
N SER A 125 -6.51 -19.47 -19.48
CA SER A 125 -7.43 -20.38 -18.83
C SER A 125 -6.94 -21.84 -18.74
N GLU A 126 -6.19 -22.31 -19.73
CA GLU A 126 -5.67 -23.69 -19.75
C GLU A 126 -4.56 -23.89 -18.70
N GLY A 127 -3.70 -22.89 -18.47
CA GLY A 127 -2.64 -22.99 -17.45
C GLY A 127 -3.13 -23.15 -16.04
N ILE A 128 -4.29 -22.58 -15.74
CA ILE A 128 -4.91 -22.77 -14.43
C ILE A 128 -5.48 -24.18 -14.31
N LYS A 129 -6.04 -24.77 -15.38
CA LYS A 129 -6.46 -26.19 -15.32
C LYS A 129 -5.27 -27.10 -15.02
N ILE A 130 -4.09 -26.80 -15.57
CA ILE A 130 -2.90 -27.60 -15.34
C ILE A 130 -2.35 -27.45 -13.92
N PHE A 131 -2.49 -26.27 -13.30
CA PHE A 131 -2.17 -26.07 -11.88
C PHE A 131 -2.87 -27.13 -11.00
N THR A 132 -4.00 -27.67 -11.45
CA THR A 132 -4.98 -28.29 -10.58
C THR A 132 -5.05 -29.81 -10.58
N SER A 133 -4.50 -30.47 -11.59
CA SER A 133 -4.39 -31.94 -11.55
C SER A 133 -3.32 -32.41 -10.57
N ASN A 134 -2.41 -31.51 -10.18
CA ASN A 134 -1.19 -31.89 -9.50
C ASN A 134 -0.90 -31.14 -8.20
N PHE A 135 -1.51 -29.99 -7.86
CA PHE A 135 -1.14 -29.29 -6.62
C PHE A 135 -1.55 -30.10 -5.37
N ILE A 136 -0.63 -30.92 -4.87
CA ILE A 136 -0.81 -31.74 -3.67
C ILE A 136 -0.47 -30.83 -2.48
N PRO A 137 -1.41 -30.63 -1.55
CA PRO A 137 -1.21 -29.71 -0.45
C PRO A 137 -0.15 -30.21 0.51
N CYS A 138 0.83 -29.36 0.79
CA CYS A 138 1.67 -29.50 1.96
C CYS A 138 0.81 -29.20 3.19
N ARG A 139 0.28 -30.24 3.84
CA ARG A 139 -0.60 -30.13 5.04
C ARG A 139 0.02 -29.34 6.21
N LYS A 140 1.33 -29.09 6.15
CA LYS A 140 2.11 -28.32 7.12
C LYS A 140 2.13 -26.81 6.84
N ILE A 141 1.57 -26.34 5.71
CA ILE A 141 1.55 -24.92 5.38
C ILE A 141 0.75 -24.14 6.42
N GLU A 142 1.42 -23.16 7.01
CA GLU A 142 0.88 -22.18 7.94
C GLU A 142 0.70 -20.82 7.25
N ASN A 143 1.56 -20.52 6.26
CA ASN A 143 1.59 -19.25 5.55
C ASN A 143 1.62 -19.47 4.03
N LEU A 144 0.52 -19.14 3.35
CA LEU A 144 0.40 -19.25 1.90
C LEU A 144 0.22 -17.88 1.26
N SER A 145 1.05 -17.57 0.27
CA SER A 145 0.89 -16.39 -0.58
C SER A 145 0.92 -16.81 -2.04
N ILE A 146 -0.15 -16.52 -2.78
CA ILE A 146 -0.24 -16.78 -4.22
C ILE A 146 -0.61 -15.48 -4.92
N ASN A 147 0.24 -15.01 -5.82
CA ASN A 147 -0.05 -13.89 -6.71
C ASN A 147 -0.23 -14.37 -8.15
N LEU A 148 -1.47 -14.22 -8.62
CA LEU A 148 -2.00 -14.58 -9.93
C LEU A 148 -2.56 -13.34 -10.66
N GLU A 149 -2.17 -12.13 -10.23
CA GLU A 149 -2.60 -10.88 -10.85
C GLU A 149 -2.32 -10.84 -12.36
N ASN A 150 -3.25 -10.25 -13.11
CA ASN A 150 -3.14 -10.03 -14.55
C ASN A 150 -2.74 -11.29 -15.35
N ASN A 151 -3.46 -12.39 -15.15
CA ASN A 151 -3.22 -13.66 -15.85
C ASN A 151 -4.37 -14.07 -16.77
N GLN A 152 -5.32 -13.17 -17.02
CA GLN A 152 -6.46 -13.40 -17.90
C GLN A 152 -7.31 -14.59 -17.41
N ILE A 153 -7.51 -14.70 -16.09
CA ILE A 153 -8.39 -15.70 -15.49
C ILE A 153 -9.85 -15.26 -15.72
N LEU A 154 -10.54 -15.91 -16.65
CA LEU A 154 -11.92 -15.55 -17.04
C LEU A 154 -12.97 -16.45 -16.38
N GLN A 155 -14.17 -15.90 -16.14
CA GLN A 155 -15.33 -16.63 -15.61
C GLN A 155 -15.64 -17.92 -16.38
N SER A 156 -15.51 -17.92 -17.71
CA SER A 156 -15.77 -19.09 -18.57
C SER A 156 -14.91 -20.30 -18.22
N ASN A 157 -13.78 -20.10 -17.54
CA ASN A 157 -12.79 -21.15 -17.26
C ASN A 157 -12.35 -21.11 -15.78
N ILE A 158 -13.23 -20.65 -14.89
CA ILE A 158 -12.98 -20.51 -13.46
C ILE A 158 -12.65 -21.84 -12.75
N SER A 159 -12.99 -22.98 -13.36
CA SER A 159 -12.77 -24.32 -12.81
C SER A 159 -11.31 -24.60 -12.46
N GLY A 160 -10.37 -23.99 -13.20
CA GLY A 160 -8.97 -24.00 -12.83
C GLY A 160 -8.76 -23.35 -11.45
N LEU A 161 -9.21 -22.11 -11.27
CA LEU A 161 -9.03 -21.40 -10.02
C LEU A 161 -9.71 -22.16 -8.86
N THR A 162 -10.92 -22.66 -9.06
CA THR A 162 -11.67 -23.43 -8.06
C THR A 162 -10.85 -24.58 -7.51
N LYS A 163 -10.15 -25.34 -8.35
CA LYS A 163 -9.34 -26.46 -7.86
C LYS A 163 -8.04 -26.03 -7.17
N ILE A 164 -7.43 -24.90 -7.56
CA ILE A 164 -6.31 -24.30 -6.79
C ILE A 164 -6.80 -24.02 -5.38
N LEU A 165 -7.96 -23.38 -5.28
CA LEU A 165 -8.61 -23.02 -4.03
C LEU A 165 -8.96 -24.28 -3.22
N ASN A 166 -9.47 -25.35 -3.83
CA ASN A 166 -9.67 -26.66 -3.17
C ASN A 166 -8.37 -27.24 -2.58
N GLY A 167 -7.22 -27.02 -3.22
CA GLY A 167 -5.92 -27.41 -2.66
C GLY A 167 -5.59 -26.67 -1.37
N ILE A 168 -5.97 -25.39 -1.26
CA ILE A 168 -5.79 -24.59 -0.05
C ILE A 168 -6.63 -25.15 1.11
N GLU A 169 -7.82 -25.70 0.85
CA GLU A 169 -8.70 -26.30 1.87
C GLU A 169 -8.04 -27.44 2.66
N GLN A 170 -7.02 -28.07 2.07
CA GLN A 170 -6.28 -29.16 2.70
C GLN A 170 -5.11 -28.68 3.58
N CYS A 171 -4.80 -27.38 3.56
CA CYS A 171 -3.80 -26.76 4.43
C CYS A 171 -4.41 -26.53 5.82
N LEU A 172 -4.62 -27.60 6.59
CA LEU A 172 -5.37 -27.57 7.85
C LEU A 172 -4.73 -26.66 8.94
N ASN A 173 -3.44 -26.39 8.81
CA ASN A 173 -2.66 -25.52 9.71
C ASN A 173 -2.56 -24.07 9.23
N LEU A 174 -3.27 -23.70 8.16
CA LEU A 174 -3.16 -22.38 7.55
C LEU A 174 -3.63 -21.28 8.51
N GLN A 175 -2.69 -20.38 8.85
CA GLN A 175 -2.91 -19.23 9.72
C GLN A 175 -2.90 -17.92 8.93
N SER A 176 -2.16 -17.85 7.83
CA SER A 176 -2.12 -16.68 6.95
C SER A 176 -2.35 -17.08 5.50
N LEU A 177 -3.34 -16.45 4.88
CA LEU A 177 -3.60 -16.57 3.45
C LEU A 177 -3.49 -15.19 2.78
N ASN A 178 -2.62 -15.08 1.79
CA ASN A 178 -2.54 -13.95 0.88
C ASN A 178 -2.84 -14.41 -0.54
N LEU A 179 -3.94 -13.95 -1.11
CA LEU A 179 -4.38 -14.29 -2.45
C LEU A 179 -4.54 -13.02 -3.25
N ASN A 180 -3.62 -12.79 -4.18
CA ASN A 180 -3.74 -11.70 -5.15
C ASN A 180 -4.25 -12.25 -6.49
N LEU A 181 -5.48 -11.88 -6.82
CA LEU A 181 -6.18 -12.23 -8.05
C LEU A 181 -6.60 -10.96 -8.81
N ALA A 182 -5.97 -9.83 -8.53
CA ALA A 182 -6.28 -8.55 -9.14
C ALA A 182 -6.21 -8.58 -10.67
N ASN A 183 -6.99 -7.71 -11.31
CA ASN A 183 -7.05 -7.56 -12.76
C ASN A 183 -7.26 -8.89 -13.50
N ASN A 184 -8.29 -9.61 -13.09
CA ASN A 184 -8.80 -10.80 -13.77
C ASN A 184 -10.28 -10.59 -14.10
N GLN A 185 -10.98 -11.59 -14.63
CA GLN A 185 -12.42 -11.49 -14.93
C GLN A 185 -13.17 -12.62 -14.24
N LEU A 186 -12.93 -12.76 -12.94
CA LEU A 186 -13.45 -13.84 -12.11
C LEU A 186 -14.99 -13.85 -12.02
N ALA A 187 -15.58 -12.66 -12.01
CA ALA A 187 -16.99 -12.44 -11.77
C ALA A 187 -17.49 -13.11 -10.47
N GLU A 188 -18.80 -13.32 -10.38
CA GLU A 188 -19.48 -13.86 -9.19
C GLU A 188 -19.03 -15.31 -8.86
N ILE A 189 -18.73 -16.12 -9.87
CA ILE A 189 -18.36 -17.54 -9.70
C ILE A 189 -16.97 -17.68 -9.07
N GLY A 190 -16.03 -16.79 -9.40
CA GLY A 190 -14.72 -16.79 -8.75
C GLY A 190 -14.82 -16.41 -7.27
N ALA A 191 -15.65 -15.41 -6.94
CA ALA A 191 -15.97 -15.10 -5.54
C ALA A 191 -16.63 -16.27 -4.81
N GLN A 192 -17.51 -17.02 -5.47
CA GLN A 192 -18.09 -18.24 -4.90
C GLN A 192 -17.03 -19.30 -4.59
N SER A 193 -16.08 -19.52 -5.50
CA SER A 193 -14.99 -20.48 -5.28
C SER A 193 -14.10 -20.06 -4.10
N ILE A 194 -13.77 -18.77 -4.00
CA ILE A 194 -13.01 -18.23 -2.86
C ILE A 194 -13.79 -18.43 -1.57
N SER A 195 -15.09 -18.17 -1.59
CA SER A 195 -15.98 -18.37 -0.43
C SER A 195 -15.92 -19.79 0.11
N THR A 196 -16.10 -20.79 -0.77
CA THR A 196 -16.04 -22.21 -0.39
C THR A 196 -14.73 -22.55 0.31
N THR A 197 -13.61 -22.04 -0.21
CA THR A 197 -12.30 -22.28 0.39
C THR A 197 -12.13 -21.59 1.74
N LEU A 198 -12.61 -20.36 1.90
CA LEU A 198 -12.57 -19.66 3.19
C LEU A 198 -13.41 -20.38 4.27
N GLN A 199 -14.53 -21.00 3.90
CA GLN A 199 -15.34 -21.81 4.84
C GLN A 199 -14.54 -22.98 5.43
N ASN A 200 -13.56 -23.50 4.69
CA ASN A 200 -12.67 -24.58 5.10
C ASN A 200 -11.37 -24.09 5.77
N CYS A 201 -11.21 -22.78 6.00
CA CYS A 201 -10.03 -22.18 6.63
C CYS A 201 -10.36 -21.44 7.95
N PRO A 202 -10.99 -22.08 8.96
CA PRO A 202 -11.45 -21.40 10.18
C PRO A 202 -10.32 -20.96 11.13
N ASN A 203 -9.09 -21.45 10.92
CA ASN A 203 -7.92 -21.13 11.74
C ASN A 203 -7.15 -19.88 11.29
N LEU A 204 -7.63 -19.20 10.25
CA LEU A 204 -6.97 -17.99 9.74
C LEU A 204 -6.93 -16.88 10.80
N ILE A 205 -5.73 -16.38 11.03
CA ILE A 205 -5.42 -15.19 11.84
C ILE A 205 -5.27 -13.97 10.92
N SER A 206 -4.77 -14.19 9.70
CA SER A 206 -4.55 -13.14 8.71
C SER A 206 -5.11 -13.55 7.35
N LEU A 207 -5.96 -12.70 6.77
CA LEU A 207 -6.46 -12.85 5.42
C LEU A 207 -6.17 -11.58 4.61
N SER A 208 -5.48 -11.74 3.50
CA SER A 208 -5.27 -10.71 2.49
C SER A 208 -5.85 -11.21 1.17
N LEU A 209 -6.88 -10.52 0.69
CA LEU A 209 -7.56 -10.86 -0.55
C LEU A 209 -7.58 -9.61 -1.44
N ASN A 210 -6.83 -9.67 -2.55
CA ASN A 210 -6.84 -8.62 -3.56
C ASN A 210 -7.63 -9.08 -4.78
N LEU A 211 -8.79 -8.46 -4.98
CA LEU A 211 -9.73 -8.70 -6.06
C LEU A 211 -9.99 -7.44 -6.88
N TRP A 212 -9.08 -6.45 -6.87
CA TRP A 212 -9.19 -5.26 -7.71
C TRP A 212 -9.55 -5.64 -9.15
N PHE A 213 -10.52 -4.94 -9.75
CA PHE A 213 -10.91 -5.07 -11.14
C PHE A 213 -11.23 -6.53 -11.56
N ASN A 214 -12.29 -7.12 -10.97
CA ASN A 214 -12.68 -8.53 -11.22
C ASN A 214 -14.15 -8.75 -11.57
N LYS A 215 -14.94 -7.69 -11.70
CA LYS A 215 -16.40 -7.74 -11.96
C LYS A 215 -17.16 -8.61 -10.94
N ILE A 216 -16.75 -8.59 -9.67
CA ILE A 216 -17.34 -9.43 -8.61
C ILE A 216 -18.83 -9.16 -8.40
N LYS A 217 -19.27 -7.90 -8.49
CA LYS A 217 -20.65 -7.44 -8.28
C LYS A 217 -21.22 -7.76 -6.89
N SER A 218 -22.45 -7.36 -6.63
CA SER A 218 -23.15 -7.59 -5.35
C SER A 218 -23.32 -9.07 -5.01
N ILE A 219 -23.64 -9.93 -5.99
CA ILE A 219 -23.81 -11.38 -5.76
C ILE A 219 -22.47 -12.03 -5.39
N GLY A 220 -21.36 -11.66 -6.05
CA GLY A 220 -20.04 -12.14 -5.68
C GLY A 220 -19.62 -11.64 -4.29
N ALA A 221 -19.92 -10.39 -3.94
CA ALA A 221 -19.70 -9.88 -2.59
C ALA A 221 -20.47 -10.67 -1.52
N ARG A 222 -21.72 -11.07 -1.81
CA ARG A 222 -22.49 -11.99 -0.95
C ARG A 222 -21.77 -13.31 -0.73
N HIS A 223 -21.23 -13.91 -1.80
CA HIS A 223 -20.45 -15.13 -1.65
C HIS A 223 -19.20 -14.90 -0.79
N LEU A 224 -18.42 -13.84 -1.04
CA LEU A 224 -17.25 -13.54 -0.20
C LEU A 224 -17.62 -13.37 1.27
N ALA A 225 -18.70 -12.64 1.56
CA ALA A 225 -19.21 -12.46 2.92
C ALA A 225 -19.53 -13.80 3.61
N GLN A 226 -20.19 -14.72 2.89
CA GLN A 226 -20.52 -16.06 3.37
C GLN A 226 -19.28 -16.90 3.71
N GLY A 227 -18.14 -16.65 3.06
CA GLY A 227 -16.88 -17.33 3.35
C GLY A 227 -16.12 -16.68 4.50
N ILE A 228 -15.97 -15.35 4.45
CA ILE A 228 -15.24 -14.57 5.46
C ILE A 228 -15.80 -14.79 6.87
N GLN A 229 -17.12 -14.96 7.02
CA GLN A 229 -17.74 -15.16 8.33
C GLN A 229 -17.28 -16.45 9.07
N TYR A 230 -16.69 -17.42 8.36
CA TYR A 230 -16.14 -18.64 8.96
C TYR A 230 -14.71 -18.44 9.48
N CYS A 231 -14.04 -17.36 9.07
CA CYS A 231 -12.71 -16.99 9.54
C CYS A 231 -12.80 -16.18 10.85
N PHE A 232 -13.53 -16.69 11.85
CA PHE A 232 -13.87 -15.97 13.07
C PHE A 232 -12.66 -15.64 13.97
N LYS A 233 -11.49 -16.28 13.75
CA LYS A 233 -10.23 -15.99 14.46
C LYS A 233 -9.40 -14.85 13.84
N LEU A 234 -9.88 -14.23 12.75
CA LEU A 234 -9.14 -13.19 12.06
C LEU A 234 -8.80 -12.02 12.99
N GLN A 235 -7.52 -11.68 13.02
CA GLN A 235 -6.99 -10.48 13.65
C GLN A 235 -6.65 -9.40 12.62
N THR A 236 -6.29 -9.82 11.40
CA THR A 236 -6.00 -8.92 10.28
C THR A 236 -6.81 -9.31 9.05
N LEU A 237 -7.54 -8.35 8.50
CA LEU A 237 -8.26 -8.48 7.23
C LEU A 237 -7.84 -7.35 6.30
N PHE A 238 -7.26 -7.72 5.15
CA PHE A 238 -7.09 -6.85 3.99
C PHE A 238 -8.00 -7.36 2.88
N LEU A 239 -8.91 -6.51 2.42
CA LEU A 239 -9.85 -6.81 1.35
C LEU A 239 -9.85 -5.65 0.35
N ASN A 240 -9.23 -5.88 -0.81
CA ASN A 240 -9.33 -4.97 -1.95
C ASN A 240 -10.42 -5.46 -2.90
N LEU A 241 -11.50 -4.67 -3.01
CA LEU A 241 -12.61 -4.89 -3.93
C LEU A 241 -12.82 -3.68 -4.86
N GLU A 242 -11.80 -2.85 -5.06
CA GLU A 242 -11.85 -1.70 -5.94
C GLU A 242 -12.26 -2.10 -7.38
N TYR A 243 -13.07 -1.27 -8.04
CA TYR A 243 -13.59 -1.47 -9.39
C TYR A 243 -14.30 -2.83 -9.62
N ASN A 244 -15.26 -3.17 -8.75
CA ASN A 244 -16.02 -4.42 -8.84
C ASN A 244 -17.53 -4.27 -8.99
N GLN A 245 -18.05 -3.05 -9.14
CA GLN A 245 -19.49 -2.79 -9.32
C GLN A 245 -20.32 -3.39 -8.17
N LEU A 246 -19.84 -3.22 -6.93
CA LEU A 246 -20.52 -3.81 -5.76
C LEU A 246 -21.88 -3.17 -5.47
N GLU A 247 -21.99 -1.85 -5.68
CA GLU A 247 -23.11 -1.02 -5.25
C GLU A 247 -23.34 -1.11 -3.74
N ASP A 248 -24.42 -0.49 -3.23
CA ASP A 248 -24.77 -0.54 -1.81
C ASP A 248 -25.04 -1.97 -1.31
N GLU A 249 -25.67 -2.80 -2.14
CA GLU A 249 -26.03 -4.17 -1.79
C GLU A 249 -24.79 -5.03 -1.54
N GLY A 250 -23.76 -4.94 -2.40
CA GLY A 250 -22.52 -5.68 -2.19
C GLY A 250 -21.81 -5.28 -0.89
N VAL A 251 -21.80 -3.99 -0.55
CA VAL A 251 -21.22 -3.49 0.70
C VAL A 251 -22.01 -3.98 1.91
N LEU A 252 -23.35 -3.99 1.84
CA LEU A 252 -24.21 -4.54 2.90
C LEU A 252 -23.81 -5.98 3.22
N GLN A 253 -23.65 -6.81 2.19
CA GLN A 253 -23.28 -8.22 2.36
C GLN A 253 -21.90 -8.38 3.00
N ILE A 254 -20.88 -7.65 2.52
CA ILE A 254 -19.53 -7.68 3.13
C ILE A 254 -19.59 -7.22 4.58
N SER A 255 -20.33 -6.16 4.87
CA SER A 255 -20.48 -5.60 6.23
C SER A 255 -21.13 -6.59 7.20
N ASP A 256 -22.07 -7.40 6.72
CA ASP A 256 -22.71 -8.43 7.55
C ASP A 256 -21.72 -9.49 8.04
N SER A 257 -20.70 -9.83 7.24
CA SER A 257 -19.66 -10.79 7.65
C SER A 257 -18.85 -10.31 8.86
N PHE A 258 -18.69 -8.99 9.05
CA PHE A 258 -17.88 -8.42 10.14
C PHE A 258 -18.48 -8.68 11.53
N LYS A 259 -19.78 -9.02 11.62
CA LYS A 259 -20.42 -9.40 12.88
C LYS A 259 -19.73 -10.60 13.55
N SER A 260 -19.11 -11.47 12.76
CA SER A 260 -18.39 -12.67 13.23
C SER A 260 -16.92 -12.40 13.60
N LEU A 261 -16.33 -11.29 13.13
CA LEU A 261 -14.90 -11.01 13.23
C LEU A 261 -14.54 -10.27 14.53
N CYS A 262 -14.93 -10.85 15.67
CA CYS A 262 -14.81 -10.19 16.98
C CYS A 262 -13.35 -10.00 17.46
N PHE A 263 -12.39 -10.72 16.86
CA PHE A 263 -10.96 -10.60 17.16
C PHE A 263 -10.21 -9.64 16.22
N LEU A 264 -10.92 -8.95 15.32
CA LEU A 264 -10.29 -8.12 14.31
C LEU A 264 -9.67 -6.87 14.94
N THR A 265 -8.34 -6.76 14.84
CA THR A 265 -7.56 -5.62 15.32
C THR A 265 -7.10 -4.70 14.19
N LYS A 266 -7.02 -5.23 12.96
CA LYS A 266 -6.68 -4.48 11.76
C LYS A 266 -7.63 -4.79 10.62
N LEU A 267 -8.28 -3.75 10.12
CA LEU A 267 -9.15 -3.80 8.94
C LEU A 267 -8.62 -2.85 7.87
N THR A 268 -8.40 -3.37 6.67
CA THR A 268 -8.21 -2.60 5.45
C THR A 268 -9.26 -3.02 4.43
N LEU A 269 -10.12 -2.09 4.05
CA LEU A 269 -11.19 -2.31 3.08
C LEU A 269 -11.12 -1.24 2.00
N LEU A 270 -10.75 -1.64 0.79
CA LEU A 270 -10.60 -0.75 -0.35
C LEU A 270 -11.76 -0.96 -1.33
N LEU A 271 -12.52 0.10 -1.59
CA LEU A 271 -13.79 0.08 -2.30
C LEU A 271 -13.89 1.15 -3.39
N TRP A 272 -12.78 1.72 -3.85
CA TRP A 272 -12.73 2.68 -4.96
C TRP A 272 -13.57 2.21 -6.17
N GLY A 273 -14.41 3.09 -6.71
CA GLY A 273 -15.03 2.87 -8.02
C GLY A 273 -16.10 1.76 -8.02
N ASN A 274 -16.89 1.67 -6.96
CA ASN A 274 -17.90 0.64 -6.77
C ASN A 274 -19.35 1.14 -6.80
N GLN A 275 -19.56 2.41 -7.14
CA GLN A 275 -20.89 3.03 -7.21
C GLN A 275 -21.63 2.95 -5.86
N ILE A 276 -20.89 3.03 -4.76
CA ILE A 276 -21.42 2.99 -3.40
C ILE A 276 -22.02 4.36 -3.08
N LYS A 277 -23.20 4.35 -2.47
CA LYS A 277 -23.90 5.54 -2.00
C LYS A 277 -24.00 5.48 -0.47
N PHE A 278 -24.80 6.38 0.10
CA PHE A 278 -24.86 6.54 1.55
C PHE A 278 -25.42 5.32 2.30
N ASN A 279 -26.28 4.50 1.70
CA ASN A 279 -26.82 3.31 2.36
C ASN A 279 -25.74 2.26 2.61
N GLY A 280 -24.88 2.01 1.61
CA GLY A 280 -23.75 1.09 1.75
C GLY A 280 -22.78 1.55 2.85
N ILE A 281 -22.45 2.85 2.87
CA ILE A 281 -21.60 3.44 3.93
C ILE A 281 -22.25 3.35 5.32
N SER A 282 -23.57 3.55 5.41
CA SER A 282 -24.32 3.47 6.66
C SER A 282 -24.22 2.07 7.28
N VAL A 283 -24.50 1.03 6.50
CA VAL A 283 -24.43 -0.36 6.98
C VAL A 283 -23.00 -0.75 7.35
N LEU A 284 -22.02 -0.37 6.53
CA LEU A 284 -20.61 -0.60 6.82
C LEU A 284 -20.18 0.06 8.12
N SER A 285 -20.58 1.31 8.34
CA SER A 285 -20.29 2.05 9.56
C SER A 285 -20.89 1.37 10.80
N GLN A 286 -22.13 0.90 10.70
CA GLN A 286 -22.77 0.14 11.77
C GLN A 286 -22.01 -1.16 12.09
N ALA A 287 -21.51 -1.86 11.07
CA ALA A 287 -20.72 -3.07 11.25
C ALA A 287 -19.36 -2.79 11.90
N ILE A 288 -18.61 -1.80 11.40
CA ILE A 288 -17.31 -1.38 11.97
C ILE A 288 -17.47 -0.97 13.43
N SER A 289 -18.58 -0.33 13.78
CA SER A 289 -18.87 0.09 15.15
C SER A 289 -18.98 -1.05 16.17
N LYS A 290 -19.12 -2.30 15.69
CA LYS A 290 -19.13 -3.52 16.52
C LYS A 290 -17.73 -4.11 16.74
N LEU A 291 -16.72 -3.69 15.97
CA LEU A 291 -15.33 -4.15 16.07
C LEU A 291 -14.58 -3.44 17.20
N LYS A 292 -14.91 -3.74 18.45
CA LYS A 292 -14.50 -2.95 19.62
C LYS A 292 -12.99 -2.92 19.90
N ILE A 293 -12.23 -3.89 19.41
CA ILE A 293 -10.77 -4.00 19.66
C ILE A 293 -9.93 -3.52 18.47
N LEU A 294 -10.54 -2.81 17.52
CA LEU A 294 -9.88 -2.33 16.31
C LEU A 294 -8.82 -1.27 16.66
N LYS A 295 -7.57 -1.55 16.31
CA LYS A 295 -6.41 -0.67 16.48
C LYS A 295 -6.00 0.04 15.20
N SER A 296 -6.33 -0.56 14.05
CA SER A 296 -6.00 -0.02 12.74
C SER A 296 -7.21 -0.13 11.81
N LEU A 297 -7.64 1.01 11.27
CA LEU A 297 -8.72 1.12 10.29
C LEU A 297 -8.23 1.86 9.05
N ASN A 298 -8.31 1.21 7.90
CA ASN A 298 -8.03 1.81 6.60
C ASN A 298 -9.21 1.59 5.67
N LEU A 299 -9.84 2.68 5.22
CA LEU A 299 -10.98 2.66 4.32
C LEU A 299 -10.72 3.51 3.08
N GLY A 300 -10.85 2.88 1.91
CA GLY A 300 -10.79 3.55 0.61
C GLY A 300 -12.18 3.63 -0.02
N PHE A 301 -12.68 4.84 -0.24
CA PHE A 301 -13.99 5.11 -0.85
C PHE A 301 -13.91 6.09 -2.03
N GLU A 302 -12.76 6.19 -2.67
CA GLU A 302 -12.52 7.04 -3.83
C GLU A 302 -13.58 6.78 -4.92
N GLU A 303 -13.97 7.80 -5.68
CA GLU A 303 -15.00 7.72 -6.75
C GLU A 303 -16.29 6.96 -6.34
N ASN A 304 -16.79 7.22 -5.13
CA ASN A 304 -18.11 6.78 -4.64
C ASN A 304 -18.94 8.01 -4.21
N GLU A 305 -20.26 7.88 -4.10
CA GLU A 305 -21.15 8.99 -3.78
C GLU A 305 -21.38 9.09 -2.26
N ILE A 306 -20.36 9.53 -1.52
CA ILE A 306 -20.45 9.67 -0.07
C ILE A 306 -21.08 11.03 0.24
N CYS A 307 -22.39 11.02 0.48
CA CYS A 307 -23.06 12.22 0.96
C CYS A 307 -22.80 12.46 2.47
N ARG A 308 -23.20 13.64 2.95
CA ARG A 308 -23.11 14.06 4.35
C ARG A 308 -23.61 13.01 5.36
N GLU A 309 -24.72 12.33 5.08
CA GLU A 309 -25.24 11.30 6.00
C GLU A 309 -24.31 10.08 6.07
N GLY A 310 -23.65 9.70 4.97
CA GLY A 310 -22.62 8.65 4.99
C GLY A 310 -21.46 9.02 5.92
N SER A 311 -20.96 10.26 5.81
CA SER A 311 -19.89 10.79 6.67
C SER A 311 -20.28 10.81 8.15
N LYS A 312 -21.53 11.13 8.46
CA LYS A 312 -22.08 11.09 9.82
C LYS A 312 -22.14 9.67 10.39
N GLN A 313 -22.55 8.69 9.59
CA GLN A 313 -22.54 7.29 10.05
C GLN A 313 -21.11 6.80 10.30
N LEU A 314 -20.17 7.12 9.41
CA LEU A 314 -18.78 6.76 9.59
C LEU A 314 -18.17 7.42 10.83
N SER A 315 -18.53 8.67 11.10
CA SER A 315 -18.17 9.39 12.34
C SER A 315 -18.63 8.63 13.59
N GLN A 316 -19.85 8.09 13.59
CA GLN A 316 -20.37 7.27 14.69
C GLN A 316 -19.60 5.96 14.88
N ALA A 317 -19.14 5.35 13.79
CA ALA A 317 -18.28 4.18 13.86
C ALA A 317 -16.94 4.53 14.52
N ILE A 318 -16.24 5.53 14.00
CA ILE A 318 -14.95 6.01 14.51
C ILE A 318 -15.05 6.36 16.00
N LYS A 319 -16.13 7.06 16.42
CA LYS A 319 -16.39 7.40 17.82
C LYS A 319 -16.43 6.16 18.75
N LYS A 320 -16.89 5.01 18.26
CA LYS A 320 -17.00 3.77 19.04
C LYS A 320 -15.69 2.96 19.06
N ASN A 321 -14.75 3.23 18.15
CA ASN A 321 -13.45 2.57 18.08
C ASN A 321 -12.36 3.42 18.75
N THR A 322 -12.44 3.60 20.06
CA THR A 322 -11.54 4.48 20.83
C THR A 322 -10.12 3.93 20.99
N GLU A 323 -9.90 2.65 20.69
CA GLU A 323 -8.59 1.98 20.71
C GLU A 323 -7.79 2.18 19.41
N LEU A 324 -8.32 2.95 18.45
CA LEU A 324 -7.64 3.23 17.19
C LEU A 324 -6.32 3.97 17.42
N GLN A 325 -5.24 3.35 16.94
CA GLN A 325 -3.89 3.91 16.87
C GLN A 325 -3.55 4.38 15.45
N PHE A 326 -4.17 3.76 14.44
CA PHE A 326 -3.98 4.08 13.02
C PHE A 326 -5.33 4.25 12.33
N LEU A 327 -5.53 5.40 11.70
CA LEU A 327 -6.73 5.70 10.92
C LEU A 327 -6.34 6.25 9.55
N GLN A 328 -6.76 5.55 8.50
CA GLN A 328 -6.62 6.01 7.13
C GLN A 328 -7.99 6.06 6.46
N LEU A 329 -8.31 7.22 5.89
CA LEU A 329 -9.54 7.47 5.16
C LEU A 329 -9.22 8.13 3.84
N ASN A 330 -9.64 7.52 2.74
CA ASN A 330 -9.49 8.09 1.41
C ASN A 330 -10.85 8.37 0.76
N PHE A 331 -11.04 9.62 0.35
CA PHE A 331 -12.28 10.18 -0.19
C PHE A 331 -12.05 11.05 -1.44
N TRP A 332 -10.96 10.81 -2.19
CA TRP A 332 -10.73 11.58 -3.41
C TRP A 332 -11.85 11.32 -4.43
N PHE A 333 -12.43 12.40 -4.97
CA PHE A 333 -13.49 12.38 -5.98
C PHE A 333 -14.79 11.74 -5.47
N SER A 334 -15.06 11.83 -4.17
CA SER A 334 -16.21 11.16 -3.54
C SER A 334 -17.37 12.10 -3.17
N THR A 335 -17.53 13.22 -3.87
CA THR A 335 -18.49 14.31 -3.55
C THR A 335 -18.40 14.81 -2.10
N PHE A 336 -17.22 14.67 -1.47
CA PHE A 336 -17.00 14.89 -0.05
C PHE A 336 -16.81 16.39 0.26
N ASP A 337 -17.90 17.12 0.47
CA ASP A 337 -17.90 18.57 0.67
C ASP A 337 -17.57 19.03 2.11
N GLU A 338 -17.65 20.36 2.33
CA GLU A 338 -17.45 21.02 3.62
C GLU A 338 -18.35 20.47 4.75
N TYR A 339 -19.60 20.10 4.46
CA TYR A 339 -20.53 19.51 5.44
C TYR A 339 -20.16 18.07 5.79
N SER A 340 -19.65 17.32 4.81
CA SER A 340 -19.12 15.97 5.03
C SER A 340 -17.89 16.00 5.94
N CYS A 341 -17.00 16.97 5.74
CA CYS A 341 -15.90 17.27 6.67
C CYS A 341 -16.41 17.59 8.08
N GLN A 342 -17.46 18.40 8.21
CA GLN A 342 -18.06 18.73 9.50
C GLN A 342 -18.55 17.48 10.24
N GLU A 343 -19.23 16.57 9.56
CA GLU A 343 -19.76 15.36 10.19
C GLU A 343 -18.67 14.35 10.56
N ILE A 344 -17.73 14.05 9.66
CA ILE A 344 -16.66 13.07 9.93
C ILE A 344 -15.78 13.50 11.12
N SER A 345 -15.51 14.80 11.22
CA SER A 345 -14.60 15.36 12.24
C SER A 345 -15.12 15.24 13.66
N LYS A 346 -16.44 15.11 13.85
CA LYS A 346 -17.04 14.83 15.17
C LYS A 346 -16.54 13.51 15.76
N GLY A 347 -16.12 12.56 14.92
CA GLY A 347 -15.62 11.25 15.33
C GLY A 347 -14.18 11.31 15.80
N PHE A 348 -13.33 12.11 15.14
CA PHE A 348 -11.90 12.23 15.46
C PHE A 348 -11.66 12.66 16.91
N LYS A 349 -12.55 13.48 17.49
CA LYS A 349 -12.48 13.95 18.88
C LYS A 349 -12.37 12.82 19.92
N TYR A 350 -12.79 11.61 19.58
CA TYR A 350 -12.78 10.44 20.46
C TYR A 350 -11.57 9.52 20.23
N CYS A 351 -10.73 9.79 19.24
CA CYS A 351 -9.55 8.99 18.90
C CYS A 351 -8.29 9.51 19.60
N GLN A 352 -8.31 9.63 20.93
CA GLN A 352 -7.20 10.20 21.70
C GLN A 352 -5.94 9.32 21.70
N ASN A 353 -6.08 8.02 21.43
CA ASN A 353 -4.99 7.06 21.29
C ASN A 353 -4.37 7.04 19.88
N LEU A 354 -4.85 7.89 18.97
CA LEU A 354 -4.41 7.91 17.59
C LEU A 354 -2.95 8.38 17.50
N VAL A 355 -2.10 7.53 16.96
CA VAL A 355 -0.67 7.79 16.74
C VAL A 355 -0.44 8.31 15.33
N SER A 356 -1.19 7.77 14.37
CA SER A 356 -1.05 8.12 12.96
C SER A 356 -2.42 8.30 12.30
N ILE A 357 -2.57 9.40 11.58
CA ILE A 357 -3.76 9.66 10.77
C ILE A 357 -3.39 10.02 9.34
N CYS A 358 -4.09 9.41 8.39
CA CYS A 358 -3.99 9.70 6.97
C CYS A 358 -5.38 10.02 6.40
N ILE A 359 -5.57 11.25 5.92
CA ILE A 359 -6.82 11.70 5.33
C ILE A 359 -6.54 12.21 3.91
N SER A 360 -7.12 11.55 2.91
CA SER A 360 -7.08 11.98 1.52
C SER A 360 -8.42 12.55 1.09
N LEU A 361 -8.46 13.86 0.89
CA LEU A 361 -9.63 14.66 0.52
C LEU A 361 -9.38 15.44 -0.78
N ASN A 362 -8.35 15.12 -1.57
CA ASN A 362 -8.01 15.91 -2.73
C ASN A 362 -9.13 15.97 -3.77
N ASN A 363 -9.17 17.07 -4.53
CA ASN A 363 -10.19 17.41 -5.52
C ASN A 363 -11.63 17.25 -5.02
N ASN A 364 -11.87 17.68 -3.78
CA ASN A 364 -13.20 17.86 -3.24
C ASN A 364 -13.50 19.36 -3.11
N LYS A 365 -14.75 19.74 -2.82
CA LYS A 365 -15.11 21.14 -2.61
C LYS A 365 -15.15 21.45 -1.11
N ILE A 366 -14.10 21.10 -0.36
CA ILE A 366 -14.11 21.26 1.11
C ILE A 366 -13.92 22.70 1.56
N ARG A 367 -13.23 23.54 0.75
CA ARG A 367 -12.94 24.95 1.06
C ARG A 367 -12.31 25.16 2.45
N GLN A 368 -12.30 26.39 2.95
CA GLN A 368 -11.76 26.71 4.28
C GLN A 368 -12.58 26.10 5.43
N GLU A 369 -13.92 26.04 5.30
CA GLU A 369 -14.80 25.52 6.36
C GLU A 369 -14.62 24.01 6.60
N GLY A 370 -14.35 23.25 5.53
CA GLY A 370 -14.02 21.85 5.63
C GLY A 370 -12.67 21.63 6.33
N VAL A 371 -11.65 22.45 6.04
CA VAL A 371 -10.36 22.39 6.74
C VAL A 371 -10.53 22.73 8.22
N LYS A 372 -11.27 23.81 8.54
CA LYS A 372 -11.62 24.18 9.92
C LYS A 372 -12.25 23.02 10.68
N SER A 373 -13.21 22.35 10.06
CA SER A 373 -13.89 21.20 10.65
C SER A 373 -12.93 20.05 10.96
N ILE A 374 -12.06 19.69 10.01
CA ILE A 374 -11.03 18.67 10.20
C ILE A 374 -10.11 19.05 11.36
N VAL A 375 -9.66 20.30 11.41
CA VAL A 375 -8.81 20.80 12.50
C VAL A 375 -9.55 20.70 13.84
N ASP A 376 -10.80 21.13 13.93
CA ASP A 376 -11.61 21.03 15.15
C ASP A 376 -11.73 19.59 15.68
N GLY A 377 -11.71 18.60 14.80
CA GLY A 377 -11.67 17.19 15.18
C GLY A 377 -10.30 16.74 15.67
N LEU A 378 -9.25 17.09 14.93
CA LEU A 378 -7.89 16.57 15.15
C LEU A 378 -7.14 17.21 16.32
N ILE A 379 -7.49 18.43 16.73
CA ILE A 379 -6.84 19.08 17.88
C ILE A 379 -6.96 18.28 19.18
N GLU A 380 -7.95 17.38 19.28
CA GLU A 380 -8.16 16.50 20.44
C GLU A 380 -7.25 15.26 20.42
N CYS A 381 -6.68 14.90 19.26
CA CYS A 381 -5.82 13.73 19.09
C CYS A 381 -4.39 14.02 19.56
N LYS A 382 -4.20 14.30 20.85
CA LYS A 382 -2.93 14.76 21.44
C LYS A 382 -1.78 13.74 21.35
N SER A 383 -2.09 12.46 21.13
CA SER A 383 -1.08 11.41 20.94
C SER A 383 -0.51 11.33 19.52
N LEU A 384 -0.99 12.17 18.59
CA LEU A 384 -0.55 12.13 17.20
C LEU A 384 0.96 12.39 17.09
N ASP A 385 1.61 11.44 16.45
CA ASP A 385 3.02 11.49 16.06
C ASP A 385 3.14 11.74 14.55
N GLN A 386 2.17 11.24 13.78
CA GLN A 386 2.17 11.27 12.32
C GLN A 386 0.86 11.83 11.77
N LEU A 387 0.98 12.83 10.90
CA LEU A 387 -0.14 13.44 10.20
C LEU A 387 0.12 13.42 8.69
N ASN A 388 -0.75 12.74 7.95
CA ASN A 388 -0.83 12.85 6.49
C ASN A 388 -2.18 13.46 6.10
N LEU A 389 -2.16 14.70 5.63
CA LEU A 389 -3.36 15.41 5.18
C LEU A 389 -3.19 15.81 3.72
N ASN A 390 -3.98 15.19 2.84
CA ASN A 390 -4.01 15.52 1.44
C ASN A 390 -5.31 16.26 1.09
N ILE A 391 -5.20 17.58 0.92
CA ILE A 391 -6.31 18.50 0.62
C ILE A 391 -6.03 19.26 -0.67
N GLU A 392 -5.29 18.68 -1.62
CA GLU A 392 -4.99 19.29 -2.92
C GLU A 392 -6.29 19.60 -3.71
N GLY A 393 -6.33 20.71 -4.45
CA GLY A 393 -7.42 21.00 -5.38
C GLY A 393 -8.77 21.29 -4.72
N ASN A 394 -8.77 21.94 -3.57
CA ASN A 394 -9.96 22.10 -2.72
C ASN A 394 -10.43 23.55 -2.49
N GLY A 395 -9.73 24.52 -3.08
CA GLY A 395 -10.03 25.94 -2.85
C GLY A 395 -9.85 26.36 -1.39
N VAL A 396 -8.83 25.81 -0.72
CA VAL A 396 -8.55 26.04 0.72
C VAL A 396 -8.27 27.53 1.01
N GLY A 397 -7.55 28.22 0.12
CA GLY A 397 -7.19 29.62 0.29
C GLY A 397 -6.32 29.90 1.52
N VAL A 398 -6.15 31.17 1.87
CA VAL A 398 -5.36 31.60 3.04
C VAL A 398 -6.05 31.23 4.36
N GLU A 399 -7.37 31.38 4.43
CA GLU A 399 -8.17 31.06 5.63
C GLU A 399 -8.07 29.59 6.04
N GLY A 400 -8.09 28.67 5.08
CA GLY A 400 -7.88 27.26 5.41
C GLY A 400 -6.46 26.96 5.90
N VAL A 401 -5.45 27.72 5.46
CA VAL A 401 -4.08 27.61 5.99
C VAL A 401 -3.98 28.20 7.41
N LEU A 402 -4.77 29.23 7.76
CA LEU A 402 -4.88 29.74 9.14
C LEU A 402 -5.40 28.68 10.10
N GLU A 403 -6.30 27.80 9.66
CA GLU A 403 -6.75 26.67 10.46
C GLU A 403 -5.63 25.64 10.68
N LEU A 404 -4.74 25.45 9.72
CA LEU A 404 -3.56 24.57 9.89
C LEU A 404 -2.54 25.15 10.88
N LEU A 405 -2.41 26.47 10.97
CA LEU A 405 -1.66 27.14 12.05
C LEU A 405 -2.23 26.74 13.42
N ARG A 406 -3.55 26.84 13.59
CA ARG A 406 -4.22 26.43 14.83
C ARG A 406 -4.01 24.94 15.15
N LEU A 407 -4.01 24.08 14.13
CA LEU A 407 -3.71 22.65 14.29
C LEU A 407 -2.31 22.44 14.89
N PHE A 408 -1.29 23.06 14.30
CA PHE A 408 0.11 22.86 14.71
C PHE A 408 0.45 23.52 16.05
N GLN A 409 -0.27 24.58 16.44
CA GLN A 409 -0.22 25.12 17.80
C GLN A 409 -0.69 24.10 18.86
N ASN A 410 -1.60 23.20 18.48
CA ASN A 410 -2.21 22.21 19.37
C ASN A 410 -1.57 20.82 19.33
N LEU A 411 -0.86 20.49 18.25
CA LEU A 411 -0.23 19.18 17.99
C LEU A 411 1.29 19.32 17.85
N TYR A 412 1.94 19.90 18.85
CA TYR A 412 3.39 20.17 18.85
C TYR A 412 4.26 18.89 18.92
N SER A 413 3.68 17.74 19.27
CA SER A 413 4.36 16.44 19.37
C SER A 413 4.66 15.78 18.02
N LEU A 414 4.10 16.30 16.92
CA LEU A 414 4.24 15.71 15.58
C LEU A 414 5.70 15.56 15.16
N ARG A 415 6.05 14.36 14.68
CA ARG A 415 7.39 14.00 14.19
C ARG A 415 7.44 13.77 12.69
N ASP A 416 6.33 13.35 12.07
CA ASP A 416 6.18 13.19 10.62
C ASP A 416 4.92 13.91 10.13
N VAL A 417 5.10 14.92 9.28
CA VAL A 417 4.00 15.65 8.66
C VAL A 417 4.10 15.55 7.16
N CYS A 418 3.07 14.98 6.52
CA CYS A 418 2.83 15.04 5.10
C CYS A 418 1.61 15.92 4.84
N LEU A 419 1.81 17.07 4.22
CA LEU A 419 0.77 18.05 3.94
C LEU A 419 0.76 18.34 2.44
N ASN A 420 -0.29 17.87 1.76
CA ASN A 420 -0.52 18.20 0.35
C ASN A 420 -1.56 19.30 0.24
N LEU A 421 -1.07 20.47 -0.12
CA LEU A 421 -1.77 21.72 -0.26
C LEU A 421 -1.77 22.20 -1.72
N GLY A 422 -1.42 21.35 -2.69
CA GLY A 422 -1.38 21.71 -4.11
C GLY A 422 -2.71 22.29 -4.63
N LEU A 423 -2.66 23.16 -5.63
CA LEU A 423 -3.85 23.66 -6.34
C LEU A 423 -4.91 24.29 -5.41
N ASN A 424 -4.50 25.10 -4.45
CA ASN A 424 -5.38 25.68 -3.42
C ASN A 424 -5.37 27.21 -3.32
N GLN A 425 -4.73 27.89 -4.28
CA GLN A 425 -4.70 29.36 -4.36
C GLN A 425 -4.13 30.00 -3.07
N ILE A 426 -3.07 29.42 -2.52
CA ILE A 426 -2.46 29.84 -1.24
C ILE A 426 -1.75 31.19 -1.37
N GLY A 427 -1.03 31.41 -2.49
CA GLY A 427 -0.29 32.65 -2.74
C GLY A 427 0.77 32.97 -1.67
N GLU A 428 1.25 34.20 -1.65
CA GLU A 428 2.31 34.65 -0.72
C GLU A 428 1.81 34.83 0.72
N GLN A 429 0.55 35.23 0.90
CA GLN A 429 -0.06 35.40 2.22
C GLN A 429 -0.21 34.05 2.93
N GLY A 430 -0.71 33.03 2.24
CA GLY A 430 -0.78 31.69 2.81
C GLY A 430 0.60 31.09 3.08
N CYS A 431 1.63 31.48 2.31
CA CYS A 431 3.02 31.13 2.64
C CYS A 431 3.48 31.74 3.99
N ALA A 432 3.05 32.97 4.31
CA ALA A 432 3.35 33.59 5.60
C ALA A 432 2.72 32.84 6.76
N VAL A 433 1.43 32.52 6.64
CA VAL A 433 0.71 31.73 7.65
C VAL A 433 1.33 30.35 7.83
N LEU A 434 1.67 29.67 6.73
CA LEU A 434 2.31 28.36 6.80
C LEU A 434 3.70 28.43 7.44
N SER A 435 4.47 29.47 7.13
CA SER A 435 5.78 29.71 7.74
C SER A 435 5.69 29.91 9.26
N GLU A 436 4.66 30.63 9.73
CA GLU A 436 4.33 30.76 11.14
C GLU A 436 3.93 29.40 11.74
N ALA A 437 3.05 28.65 11.06
CA ALA A 437 2.56 27.34 11.51
C ALA A 437 3.70 26.34 11.75
N LEU A 438 4.70 26.31 10.86
CA LEU A 438 5.86 25.44 10.98
C LEU A 438 6.69 25.71 12.26
N GLN A 439 6.71 26.94 12.79
CA GLN A 439 7.49 27.28 13.99
C GLN A 439 7.01 26.56 15.25
N HIS A 440 5.75 26.10 15.26
CA HIS A 440 5.19 25.34 16.37
C HIS A 440 5.61 23.85 16.39
N LEU A 441 6.11 23.33 15.27
CA LEU A 441 6.48 21.92 15.11
C LEU A 441 7.92 21.63 15.57
N LYS A 442 8.21 21.90 16.85
CA LYS A 442 9.57 21.87 17.42
C LYS A 442 10.25 20.49 17.41
N TYR A 443 9.46 19.41 17.34
CA TYR A 443 9.96 18.03 17.35
C TYR A 443 9.92 17.35 15.97
N LEU A 444 9.55 18.10 14.93
CA LEU A 444 9.39 17.57 13.58
C LEU A 444 10.71 17.01 13.03
N LYS A 445 10.69 15.73 12.63
CA LYS A 445 11.86 15.04 12.05
C LYS A 445 11.75 14.94 10.54
N LYS A 446 10.53 14.83 10.03
CA LYS A 446 10.22 14.70 8.60
C LYS A 446 9.07 15.62 8.22
N LEU A 447 9.29 16.40 7.17
CA LEU A 447 8.29 17.25 6.55
C LEU A 447 8.20 16.92 5.07
N GLN A 448 7.04 16.47 4.62
CA GLN A 448 6.66 16.44 3.23
C GLN A 448 5.62 17.53 2.99
N LEU A 449 6.03 18.59 2.31
CA LEU A 449 5.18 19.73 2.01
C LEU A 449 5.00 19.85 0.50
N LYS A 450 3.77 19.69 0.03
CA LYS A 450 3.44 19.82 -1.39
C LYS A 450 2.60 21.07 -1.61
N LEU A 451 3.14 22.00 -2.39
CA LEU A 451 2.61 23.34 -2.66
C LEU A 451 2.50 23.63 -4.16
N GLN A 452 2.43 22.59 -4.99
CA GLN A 452 2.35 22.74 -6.45
C GLN A 452 1.14 23.57 -6.89
N GLY A 453 1.28 24.40 -7.92
CA GLY A 453 0.13 25.10 -8.50
C GLY A 453 -0.58 26.07 -7.56
N ASN A 454 0.15 26.82 -6.73
CA ASN A 454 -0.42 27.73 -5.73
C ASN A 454 -0.12 29.22 -5.99
N SER A 455 0.34 29.56 -7.20
CA SER A 455 0.74 30.92 -7.58
C SER A 455 1.74 31.54 -6.60
N ILE A 456 2.67 30.73 -6.09
CA ILE A 456 3.74 31.17 -5.18
C ILE A 456 4.80 31.90 -5.99
N LYS A 457 5.15 33.12 -5.56
CA LYS A 457 6.18 33.97 -6.17
C LYS A 457 7.44 34.03 -5.28
N GLU A 458 8.41 34.86 -5.68
CA GLU A 458 9.68 35.02 -4.97
C GLU A 458 9.52 35.35 -3.47
N THR A 459 8.57 36.22 -3.09
CA THR A 459 8.37 36.58 -1.68
C THR A 459 7.82 35.39 -0.89
N GLY A 460 6.81 34.71 -1.44
CA GLY A 460 6.19 33.54 -0.81
C GLY A 460 7.20 32.43 -0.54
N VAL A 461 8.02 32.07 -1.53
CA VAL A 461 9.01 31.00 -1.34
C VAL A 461 10.09 31.40 -0.31
N LYS A 462 10.51 32.67 -0.29
CA LYS A 462 11.45 33.19 0.71
C LYS A 462 10.89 33.07 2.12
N ILE A 463 9.60 33.32 2.30
CA ILE A 463 8.94 33.21 3.60
C ILE A 463 8.86 31.76 4.07
N ILE A 464 8.50 30.82 3.20
CA ILE A 464 8.52 29.37 3.50
C ILE A 464 9.92 28.91 3.88
N GLN A 465 10.95 29.38 3.17
CA GLN A 465 12.35 29.07 3.48
C GLN A 465 12.75 29.50 4.89
N LEU A 466 12.29 30.66 5.36
CA LEU A 466 12.53 31.10 6.73
C LEU A 466 11.86 30.17 7.75
N GLY A 467 10.60 29.78 7.51
CA GLY A 467 9.89 28.84 8.38
C GLY A 467 10.57 27.47 8.47
N ILE A 468 11.03 26.94 7.32
CA ILE A 468 11.79 25.68 7.27
C ILE A 468 13.11 25.77 8.05
N ASN A 469 13.80 26.92 7.99
CA ASN A 469 15.04 27.12 8.73
C ASN A 469 14.85 27.17 10.25
N ASN A 470 13.64 27.51 10.71
CA ASN A 470 13.29 27.55 12.14
C ASN A 470 12.95 26.15 12.71
N LEU A 471 12.83 25.12 11.87
CA LEU A 471 12.60 23.75 12.34
C LEU A 471 13.88 23.18 12.97
N GLU A 472 13.92 23.14 14.30
CA GLU A 472 15.13 22.81 15.07
C GLU A 472 15.58 21.35 14.98
N THR A 473 14.66 20.45 14.61
CA THR A 473 14.90 19.00 14.62
C THR A 473 14.79 18.33 13.26
N ILE A 474 14.45 19.08 12.20
CA ILE A 474 14.17 18.52 10.88
C ILE A 474 15.38 17.80 10.32
N SER A 475 15.15 16.62 9.76
CA SER A 475 16.19 15.77 9.17
C SER A 475 15.89 15.38 7.73
N ILE A 476 14.61 15.25 7.39
CA ILE A 476 14.12 14.89 6.05
C ILE A 476 13.14 15.96 5.59
N LEU A 477 13.43 16.59 4.47
CA LEU A 477 12.56 17.57 3.81
C LEU A 477 12.24 17.11 2.39
N ASN A 478 10.96 16.90 2.11
CA ASN A 478 10.43 16.67 0.77
C ASN A 478 9.55 17.86 0.40
N LEU A 479 9.98 18.69 -0.53
CA LEU A 479 9.28 19.92 -0.90
C LEU A 479 8.91 19.91 -2.38
N ASN A 480 7.60 19.93 -2.66
CA ASN A 480 7.10 20.07 -4.02
C ASN A 480 6.61 21.50 -4.25
N LEU A 481 7.32 22.27 -5.07
CA LEU A 481 6.98 23.62 -5.51
C LEU A 481 6.68 23.66 -7.02
N TYR A 482 6.43 22.51 -7.65
CA TYR A 482 6.13 22.38 -9.07
C TYR A 482 5.04 23.37 -9.54
N ASN A 483 5.21 23.94 -10.73
CA ASN A 483 4.21 24.80 -11.37
C ASN A 483 3.78 25.98 -10.48
N ASN A 484 4.73 26.86 -10.18
CA ASN A 484 4.51 28.13 -9.48
C ASN A 484 5.22 29.26 -10.25
N GLU A 485 5.17 30.49 -9.72
CA GLU A 485 5.67 31.70 -10.39
C GLU A 485 6.91 32.27 -9.67
N ILE A 486 7.80 31.39 -9.18
CA ILE A 486 8.90 31.78 -8.29
C ILE A 486 9.98 32.60 -9.02
N GLY A 487 10.31 32.23 -10.25
CA GLY A 487 11.35 32.87 -11.06
C GLY A 487 12.80 32.53 -10.62
N CYS A 488 13.75 32.89 -11.49
CA CYS A 488 15.16 32.54 -11.34
C CYS A 488 15.79 32.98 -10.01
N LYS A 489 15.62 34.26 -9.64
CA LYS A 489 16.19 34.84 -8.41
C LYS A 489 15.56 34.23 -7.16
N GLY A 490 14.24 34.08 -7.15
CA GLY A 490 13.52 33.45 -6.04
C GLY A 490 13.99 32.03 -5.77
N VAL A 491 14.10 31.19 -6.80
CA VAL A 491 14.58 29.81 -6.64
C VAL A 491 16.02 29.77 -6.15
N TYR A 492 16.90 30.62 -6.71
CA TYR A 492 18.29 30.68 -6.28
C TYR A 492 18.44 31.11 -4.82
N ASN A 493 17.72 32.17 -4.41
CA ASN A 493 17.73 32.68 -3.04
C ASN A 493 17.14 31.66 -2.06
N PHE A 494 16.03 31.02 -2.43
CA PHE A 494 15.41 29.94 -1.68
C PHE A 494 16.42 28.80 -1.41
N CYS A 495 17.03 28.25 -2.46
CA CYS A 495 17.99 27.15 -2.31
C CYS A 495 19.24 27.58 -1.54
N GLN A 496 19.70 28.82 -1.70
CA GLN A 496 20.79 29.37 -0.89
C GLN A 496 20.43 29.46 0.59
N GLY A 497 19.21 29.86 0.91
CA GLY A 497 18.77 30.01 2.28
C GLY A 497 18.61 28.69 3.03
N LEU A 498 18.33 27.58 2.33
CA LEU A 498 18.26 26.24 2.94
C LEU A 498 19.58 25.81 3.61
N LYS A 499 20.73 26.39 3.23
CA LYS A 499 22.03 26.10 3.86
C LYS A 499 22.06 26.46 5.35
N TYR A 500 21.17 27.34 5.80
CA TYR A 500 21.09 27.75 7.20
C TYR A 500 20.37 26.70 8.07
N ASN A 501 19.62 25.76 7.48
CA ASN A 501 19.17 24.60 8.21
C ASN A 501 20.33 23.60 8.40
N ASN A 502 20.96 23.68 9.57
CA ASN A 502 22.13 22.85 9.86
C ASN A 502 21.80 21.41 10.26
N LYS A 503 20.52 21.00 10.31
CA LYS A 503 20.10 19.66 10.74
C LYS A 503 19.69 18.75 9.58
N LEU A 504 19.35 19.34 8.44
CA LEU A 504 18.87 18.65 7.26
C LEU A 504 19.88 17.62 6.73
N LYS A 505 19.46 16.36 6.63
CA LYS A 505 20.25 15.23 6.11
C LYS A 505 19.75 14.73 4.77
N GLN A 506 18.46 14.86 4.49
CA GLN A 506 17.85 14.46 3.23
C GLN A 506 16.96 15.58 2.69
N LEU A 507 17.14 15.89 1.41
CA LEU A 507 16.38 16.89 0.67
C LEU A 507 15.91 16.29 -0.64
N ASN A 508 14.60 16.21 -0.81
CA ASN A 508 13.96 16.04 -2.11
C ASN A 508 13.23 17.33 -2.47
N ILE A 509 13.50 17.88 -3.64
CA ILE A 509 12.87 19.12 -4.09
C ILE A 509 12.45 19.06 -5.56
N ASP A 510 11.21 19.47 -5.84
CA ASP A 510 10.70 19.69 -7.19
C ASP A 510 10.42 21.18 -7.40
N LEU A 511 11.16 21.79 -8.32
CA LEU A 511 11.12 23.20 -8.70
C LEU A 511 10.79 23.37 -10.19
N ARG A 512 10.47 22.29 -10.91
CA ARG A 512 10.15 22.40 -12.34
C ARG A 512 8.94 23.29 -12.53
N TRP A 513 8.83 23.90 -13.72
CA TRP A 513 7.74 24.83 -14.05
C TRP A 513 7.68 26.06 -13.12
N ASN A 514 8.85 26.64 -12.82
CA ASN A 514 8.97 27.90 -12.05
C ASN A 514 9.69 29.01 -12.81
N GLN A 515 9.67 28.97 -14.14
CA GLN A 515 10.29 29.99 -15.01
C GLN A 515 11.81 30.16 -14.73
N ILE A 516 12.51 29.03 -14.61
CA ILE A 516 13.96 28.98 -14.33
C ILE A 516 14.73 28.87 -15.66
N SER A 517 15.67 29.77 -15.90
CA SER A 517 16.56 29.70 -17.06
C SER A 517 17.65 28.64 -16.89
N SER A 518 18.20 28.13 -17.99
CA SER A 518 19.26 27.11 -18.00
C SER A 518 20.50 27.53 -17.19
N GLU A 519 20.87 28.81 -17.23
CA GLU A 519 21.97 29.38 -16.44
C GLU A 519 21.72 29.20 -14.93
N TYR A 520 20.50 29.49 -14.48
CA TYR A 520 20.14 29.40 -13.07
C TYR A 520 20.02 27.95 -12.59
N ILE A 521 19.63 27.00 -13.44
CA ILE A 521 19.60 25.58 -13.08
C ILE A 521 20.98 25.12 -12.58
N THR A 522 22.05 25.50 -13.29
CA THR A 522 23.43 25.14 -12.90
C THR A 522 23.81 25.78 -11.56
N LYS A 523 23.47 27.06 -11.38
CA LYS A 523 23.72 27.80 -10.12
C LYS A 523 22.98 27.18 -8.94
N VAL A 524 21.72 26.79 -9.12
CA VAL A 524 20.90 26.16 -8.08
C VAL A 524 21.46 24.79 -7.70
N LYS A 525 21.77 23.93 -8.69
CA LYS A 525 22.40 22.62 -8.43
C LYS A 525 23.71 22.74 -7.65
N HIS A 526 24.53 23.74 -7.97
CA HIS A 526 25.77 24.02 -7.25
C HIS A 526 25.52 24.42 -5.79
N VAL A 527 24.54 25.31 -5.55
CA VAL A 527 24.19 25.76 -4.19
C VAL A 527 23.66 24.61 -3.34
N LEU A 528 22.78 23.77 -3.88
CA LEU A 528 22.21 22.63 -3.15
C LEU A 528 23.29 21.63 -2.70
N ARG A 529 24.30 21.39 -3.55
CA ARG A 529 25.45 20.52 -3.21
C ARG A 529 26.33 21.07 -2.09
N LYS A 530 26.26 22.37 -1.79
CA LYS A 530 27.03 23.01 -0.71
C LYS A 530 26.36 22.94 0.66
N ILE A 531 25.18 22.32 0.78
CA ILE A 531 24.51 22.11 2.06
C ILE A 531 25.28 21.04 2.84
N LYS A 532 26.09 21.47 3.81
CA LYS A 532 27.16 20.67 4.44
C LYS A 532 26.74 19.33 5.05
N ARG A 533 25.52 19.19 5.55
CA ARG A 533 25.05 17.97 6.26
C ARG A 533 24.22 17.03 5.39
N LEU A 534 24.02 17.37 4.13
CA LEU A 534 23.16 16.62 3.24
C LEU A 534 23.83 15.31 2.80
N VAL A 535 23.19 14.20 3.10
CA VAL A 535 23.60 12.84 2.70
C VAL A 535 22.85 12.41 1.44
N ILE A 536 21.58 12.80 1.31
CA ILE A 536 20.73 12.46 0.18
C ILE A 536 20.16 13.74 -0.43
N LEU A 537 20.43 13.94 -1.73
CA LEU A 537 19.88 15.03 -2.52
C LEU A 537 19.17 14.47 -3.76
N GLN A 538 17.88 14.73 -3.87
CA GLN A 538 17.11 14.57 -5.11
C GLN A 538 16.54 15.93 -5.50
N SER A 539 16.78 16.37 -6.74
CA SER A 539 16.31 17.67 -7.22
C SER A 539 15.81 17.58 -8.65
N TYR A 540 14.56 17.98 -8.86
CA TYR A 540 13.95 18.15 -10.17
C TYR A 540 13.84 19.66 -10.44
N ILE A 541 14.65 20.19 -11.36
CA ILE A 541 14.79 21.64 -11.63
C ILE A 541 14.78 21.87 -13.12
#